data_AF-A0A817PP88-F1
#
_entry.id   AF-A0A817PP88-F1
#
_cell.length_a   1.000
_cell.length_b   1.000
_cell.length_c   1.000
_cell.angle_alpha   90.00
_cell.angle_beta   90.00
_cell.angle_gamma   90.00
#
_symmetry.space_group_name_H-M   'P 1'
#
loop_
_entity.id
_entity.type
_entity.pdbx_description
1 polymer ?
#
loop_
_entity_poly.entity_id
_entity_poly.type
_entity_poly.pdbx_seq_one_letter_code
_entity_poly.pdbx_strand_id
1 'polypeptide(L)'
;MKNNYFSYKGQYYHQIRGGAMGSPLTLTVANCYTFFYEQQIIKQIHNSSGLYFRYIDDISIAINWPARHLFKQIDKWNHFDENIKLSENIAVTADFLDLHIENKNRELFTTIYQKPSYEPYYLPFNSIHPLHMKKNIIFTLLLRALRYCSTFQEYLNERERLRVALLLNKYPNKFIDERFIYVLEKLNIEQFLTSNNYAQHRQKIIDSQIKEKVPIDFGKIVFVHFTYCSNMRTFSGKFHALWNEYFGESPINDIIPTLGTRNVNNLQQRLMHTRSVDI
;
A
#
# COMPACT_ATOMS: atom_id res chain seq x y z
N MET A 1 6.63 -9.65 -25.00
CA MET A 1 7.51 -8.60 -25.58
C MET A 1 8.46 -9.26 -26.57
N LYS A 2 8.72 -8.68 -27.76
CA LYS A 2 9.47 -9.40 -28.82
C LYS A 2 10.99 -9.25 -28.76
N ASN A 3 11.53 -8.14 -28.23
CA ASN A 3 12.96 -7.81 -28.26
C ASN A 3 13.54 -7.66 -26.84
N ASN A 4 13.35 -8.67 -26.01
CA ASN A 4 13.77 -8.62 -24.61
C ASN A 4 15.05 -9.45 -24.41
N TYR A 5 16.18 -8.78 -24.29
CA TYR A 5 17.50 -9.40 -24.18
C TYR A 5 18.14 -9.08 -22.83
N PHE A 6 18.83 -10.05 -22.23
CA PHE A 6 19.56 -9.85 -20.98
C PHE A 6 20.87 -10.63 -20.98
N SER A 7 21.83 -10.19 -20.16
CA SER A 7 23.11 -10.89 -19.98
C SER A 7 23.17 -11.59 -18.63
N TYR A 8 23.61 -12.85 -18.60
CA TYR A 8 23.88 -13.59 -17.37
C TYR A 8 25.17 -14.39 -17.53
N LYS A 9 26.08 -14.29 -16.56
CA LYS A 9 27.41 -14.95 -16.59
C LYS A 9 28.18 -14.73 -17.91
N GLY A 10 28.12 -13.51 -18.45
CA GLY A 10 28.83 -13.13 -19.69
C GLY A 10 28.19 -13.64 -20.99
N GLN A 11 27.05 -14.32 -20.93
CA GLN A 11 26.30 -14.77 -22.10
C GLN A 11 25.03 -13.93 -22.30
N TYR A 12 24.62 -13.73 -23.55
CA TYR A 12 23.39 -13.03 -23.91
C TYR A 12 22.25 -14.02 -24.15
N TYR A 13 21.09 -13.71 -23.59
CA TYR A 13 19.88 -14.52 -23.72
C TYR A 13 18.73 -13.66 -24.25
N HIS A 14 17.88 -14.27 -25.07
CA HIS A 14 16.63 -13.69 -25.53
C HIS A 14 15.46 -14.31 -24.77
N GLN A 15 14.69 -13.49 -24.07
CA GLN A 15 13.49 -13.93 -23.38
C GLN A 15 12.36 -14.13 -24.38
N ILE A 16 12.07 -15.39 -24.70
CA ILE A 16 11.05 -15.79 -25.69
C ILE A 16 9.60 -15.77 -25.15
N ARG A 17 9.41 -15.80 -23.82
CA ARG A 17 8.08 -15.85 -23.18
C ARG A 17 7.99 -14.88 -21.99
N GLY A 18 6.84 -14.22 -21.85
CA GLY A 18 6.58 -13.25 -20.78
C GLY A 18 7.18 -11.86 -21.04
N GLY A 19 7.24 -11.05 -19.97
CA GLY A 19 7.96 -9.78 -19.93
C GLY A 19 9.13 -9.83 -18.96
N ALA A 20 10.14 -8.97 -19.15
CA ALA A 20 11.26 -8.86 -18.21
C ALA A 20 10.75 -8.37 -16.86
N MET A 21 11.05 -9.11 -15.79
CA MET A 21 10.86 -8.61 -14.43
C MET A 21 11.73 -7.37 -14.22
N GLY A 22 11.17 -6.34 -13.57
CA GLY A 22 11.85 -5.06 -13.34
C GLY A 22 11.75 -4.05 -14.49
N SER A 23 11.22 -4.43 -15.66
CA SER A 23 10.86 -3.45 -16.68
C SER A 23 9.65 -2.62 -16.21
N PRO A 24 9.69 -1.27 -16.32
CA PRO A 24 8.59 -0.40 -15.89
C PRO A 24 7.24 -0.73 -16.53
N LEU A 25 7.25 -1.29 -17.75
CA LEU A 25 6.04 -1.58 -18.52
C LEU A 25 5.49 -3.00 -18.27
N THR A 26 6.34 -3.95 -17.86
CA THR A 26 5.94 -5.36 -17.74
C THR A 26 4.77 -5.55 -16.79
N LEU A 27 4.79 -4.88 -15.63
CA LEU A 27 3.73 -5.00 -14.64
C LEU A 27 2.38 -4.49 -15.17
N THR A 28 2.38 -3.37 -15.88
CA THR A 28 1.17 -2.83 -16.50
C THR A 28 0.61 -3.79 -17.54
N VAL A 29 1.47 -4.32 -18.42
CA VAL A 29 1.05 -5.28 -19.45
C VAL A 29 0.55 -6.57 -18.83
N ALA A 30 1.20 -7.08 -17.78
CA ALA A 30 0.75 -8.27 -17.06
C ALA A 30 -0.62 -8.04 -16.43
N ASN A 31 -0.85 -6.89 -15.79
CA ASN A 31 -2.17 -6.55 -15.24
C ASN A 31 -3.26 -6.46 -16.33
N CYS A 32 -2.95 -5.88 -17.49
CA CYS A 32 -3.89 -5.85 -18.62
C CYS A 32 -4.18 -7.27 -19.13
N TYR A 33 -3.16 -8.11 -19.24
CA TYR A 33 -3.31 -9.49 -19.69
C TYR A 33 -4.21 -10.29 -18.73
N THR A 34 -3.91 -10.24 -17.42
CA THR A 34 -4.72 -10.89 -16.39
C THR A 34 -6.15 -10.34 -16.35
N PHE A 35 -6.34 -9.05 -16.60
CA PHE A 35 -7.67 -8.43 -16.68
C PHE A 35 -8.54 -9.08 -17.76
N PHE A 36 -7.99 -9.37 -18.96
CA PHE A 36 -8.75 -10.04 -20.01
C PHE A 36 -9.02 -11.52 -19.69
N TYR A 37 -8.04 -12.21 -19.10
CA TYR A 37 -8.17 -13.58 -18.65
C TYR A 37 -9.28 -13.75 -17.59
N GLU A 38 -9.34 -12.83 -16.61
CA GLU A 38 -10.22 -12.97 -15.44
C GLU A 38 -11.68 -12.56 -15.68
N GLN A 39 -12.03 -11.89 -16.80
CA GLN A 39 -13.38 -11.36 -17.01
C GLN A 39 -14.47 -12.43 -16.90
N GLN A 40 -14.23 -13.60 -17.49
CA GLN A 40 -15.18 -14.71 -17.42
C GLN A 40 -15.26 -15.32 -16.01
N ILE A 41 -14.11 -15.39 -15.31
CA ILE A 41 -14.02 -15.88 -13.93
C ILE A 41 -14.84 -14.97 -13.02
N ILE A 42 -14.57 -13.67 -13.05
CA ILE A 42 -15.26 -12.63 -12.26
C ILE A 42 -16.78 -12.72 -12.49
N LYS A 43 -17.23 -12.82 -13.74
CA LYS A 43 -18.66 -12.96 -14.06
C LYS A 43 -19.29 -14.21 -13.42
N GLN A 44 -18.60 -15.36 -13.48
CA GLN A 44 -19.08 -16.61 -12.87
C GLN A 44 -19.15 -16.53 -11.34
N ILE A 45 -18.14 -15.90 -10.72
CA ILE A 45 -18.11 -15.68 -9.27
C ILE A 45 -19.25 -14.76 -8.83
N HIS A 46 -19.44 -13.61 -9.50
CA HIS A 46 -20.52 -12.68 -9.18
C HIS A 46 -21.91 -13.29 -9.34
N ASN A 47 -22.13 -14.07 -10.41
CA ASN A 47 -23.40 -14.79 -10.63
C ASN A 47 -23.72 -15.78 -9.50
N SER A 48 -22.73 -16.17 -8.70
CA SER A 48 -22.86 -17.08 -7.57
C SER A 48 -22.86 -16.35 -6.21
N SER A 49 -22.97 -15.02 -6.23
CA SER A 49 -22.86 -14.16 -5.04
C SER A 49 -21.54 -14.36 -4.28
N GLY A 50 -20.47 -14.74 -5.00
CA GLY A 50 -19.13 -14.87 -4.43
C GLY A 50 -18.36 -13.55 -4.44
N LEU A 51 -17.25 -13.55 -3.73
CA LEU A 51 -16.27 -12.46 -3.69
C LEU A 51 -15.05 -12.85 -4.51
N TYR A 52 -14.55 -11.91 -5.31
CA TYR A 52 -13.31 -12.04 -6.06
C TYR A 52 -12.42 -10.84 -5.75
N PHE A 53 -11.22 -11.10 -5.28
CA PHE A 53 -10.20 -10.09 -5.04
C PHE A 53 -8.93 -10.46 -5.79
N ARG A 54 -8.27 -9.46 -6.37
CA ARG A 54 -6.96 -9.64 -7.00
C ARG A 54 -6.02 -8.52 -6.60
N TYR A 55 -4.79 -8.90 -6.30
CA TYR A 55 -3.66 -7.97 -6.15
C TYR A 55 -2.51 -8.45 -7.02
N ILE A 56 -2.32 -7.77 -8.17
CA ILE A 56 -1.36 -8.16 -9.20
C ILE A 56 -1.63 -9.60 -9.67
N ASP A 57 -0.88 -10.58 -9.18
CA ASP A 57 -0.91 -12.01 -9.49
C ASP A 57 -1.60 -12.85 -8.41
N ASP A 58 -1.74 -12.33 -7.18
CA ASP A 58 -2.45 -13.02 -6.11
C ASP A 58 -3.97 -12.85 -6.27
N ILE A 59 -4.71 -13.96 -6.23
CA ILE A 59 -6.17 -14.00 -6.34
C ILE A 59 -6.74 -14.65 -5.06
N SER A 60 -7.79 -14.04 -4.50
CA SER A 60 -8.58 -14.61 -3.41
C SER A 60 -10.05 -14.68 -3.80
N ILE A 61 -10.65 -15.86 -3.62
CA ILE A 61 -12.03 -16.14 -3.98
C ILE A 61 -12.75 -16.72 -2.77
N ALA A 62 -13.89 -16.13 -2.41
CA ALA A 62 -14.81 -16.71 -1.43
C ALA A 62 -16.15 -16.98 -2.13
N ILE A 63 -16.57 -18.25 -2.19
CA ILE A 63 -17.76 -18.66 -2.93
C ILE A 63 -18.50 -19.81 -2.24
N ASN A 64 -19.83 -19.79 -2.33
CA ASN A 64 -20.72 -20.79 -1.74
C ASN A 64 -20.90 -22.02 -2.65
N TRP A 65 -19.80 -22.59 -3.13
CA TRP A 65 -19.82 -23.80 -3.95
C TRP A 65 -19.24 -25.00 -3.18
N PRO A 66 -19.69 -26.24 -3.46
CA PRO A 66 -18.99 -27.41 -3.00
C PRO A 66 -17.56 -27.41 -3.53
N ALA A 67 -16.57 -27.73 -2.66
CA ALA A 67 -15.16 -27.73 -3.03
C ALA A 67 -14.88 -28.53 -4.32
N ARG A 68 -15.51 -29.70 -4.48
CA ARG A 68 -15.41 -30.53 -5.70
C ARG A 68 -15.81 -29.81 -6.99
N HIS A 69 -16.81 -28.92 -6.93
CA HIS A 69 -17.24 -28.14 -8.10
C HIS A 69 -16.24 -27.02 -8.37
N LEU A 70 -15.71 -26.40 -7.31
CA LEU A 70 -14.70 -25.36 -7.43
C LEU A 70 -13.40 -25.92 -8.05
N PHE A 71 -12.90 -27.08 -7.62
CA PHE A 71 -11.74 -27.74 -8.25
C PHE A 71 -11.96 -27.96 -9.75
N LYS A 72 -13.08 -28.58 -10.14
CA LYS A 72 -13.42 -28.80 -11.55
C LYS A 72 -13.55 -27.49 -12.34
N GLN A 73 -13.96 -26.40 -11.68
CA GLN A 73 -14.08 -25.10 -12.33
C GLN A 73 -12.73 -24.41 -12.48
N ILE A 74 -11.84 -24.51 -11.49
CA ILE A 74 -10.45 -24.05 -11.58
C ILE A 74 -9.72 -24.78 -12.70
N ASP A 75 -9.92 -26.11 -12.83
CA ASP A 75 -9.38 -26.88 -13.95
C ASP A 75 -9.82 -26.28 -15.29
N LYS A 76 -11.09 -25.92 -15.45
CA LYS A 76 -11.57 -25.27 -16.68
C LYS A 76 -10.95 -23.89 -16.90
N TRP A 77 -10.80 -23.09 -15.85
CA TRP A 77 -10.15 -21.78 -15.95
C TRP A 77 -8.70 -21.91 -16.41
N ASN A 78 -7.98 -22.93 -15.93
CA ASN A 78 -6.63 -23.26 -16.38
C ASN A 78 -6.53 -23.65 -17.87
N HIS A 79 -7.65 -23.89 -18.55
CA HIS A 79 -7.70 -24.11 -20.00
C HIS A 79 -8.12 -22.86 -20.80
N PHE A 80 -8.42 -21.73 -20.14
CA PHE A 80 -8.74 -20.49 -20.85
C PHE A 80 -7.54 -19.92 -21.59
N ASP A 81 -6.34 -20.14 -21.06
CA ASP A 81 -5.10 -19.63 -21.63
C ASP A 81 -3.92 -20.53 -21.27
N GLU A 82 -3.17 -21.00 -22.26
CA GLU A 82 -1.97 -21.83 -22.05
C GLU A 82 -0.82 -21.10 -21.33
N ASN A 83 -0.90 -19.76 -21.25
CA ASN A 83 0.10 -18.92 -20.63
C ASN A 83 -0.11 -18.67 -19.14
N ILE A 84 -1.31 -18.92 -18.62
CA ILE A 84 -1.66 -18.73 -17.21
C ILE A 84 -2.05 -20.07 -16.61
N LYS A 85 -1.51 -20.34 -15.42
CA LYS A 85 -1.95 -21.46 -14.59
C LYS A 85 -2.21 -20.96 -13.18
N LEU A 86 -3.45 -21.10 -12.75
CA LEU A 86 -3.87 -20.92 -11.36
C LEU A 86 -3.37 -22.13 -10.56
N SER A 87 -2.70 -21.84 -9.45
CA SER A 87 -2.37 -22.82 -8.42
C SER A 87 -3.30 -22.59 -7.24
N GLU A 88 -4.13 -23.57 -6.92
CA GLU A 88 -5.17 -23.42 -5.91
C GLU A 88 -4.78 -23.96 -4.53
N ASN A 89 -5.24 -23.26 -3.49
CA ASN A 89 -5.29 -23.75 -2.13
C ASN A 89 -6.70 -23.49 -1.58
N ILE A 90 -7.54 -24.52 -1.56
CA ILE A 90 -8.93 -24.43 -1.11
C ILE A 90 -9.00 -24.90 0.34
N ALA A 91 -9.30 -23.98 1.25
CA ALA A 91 -9.40 -24.26 2.67
C ALA A 91 -10.46 -23.36 3.34
N VAL A 92 -10.77 -23.66 4.60
CA VAL A 92 -11.63 -22.83 5.47
C VAL A 92 -10.92 -21.52 5.84
N THR A 93 -9.58 -21.55 5.83
CA THR A 93 -8.71 -20.40 6.05
C THR A 93 -7.89 -20.07 4.81
N ALA A 94 -7.64 -18.80 4.55
CA ALA A 94 -6.76 -18.35 3.49
C ALA A 94 -6.01 -17.08 3.90
N ASP A 95 -4.76 -16.97 3.45
CA ASP A 95 -3.96 -15.76 3.62
C ASP A 95 -3.99 -14.95 2.32
N PHE A 96 -4.29 -13.66 2.41
CA PHE A 96 -4.30 -12.75 1.27
C PHE A 96 -3.69 -11.40 1.67
N LEU A 97 -2.51 -11.09 1.12
CA LEU A 97 -1.71 -9.94 1.51
C LEU A 97 -1.41 -9.93 3.02
N ASP A 98 -1.90 -8.92 3.75
CA ASP A 98 -1.75 -8.75 5.20
C ASP A 98 -2.95 -9.31 5.98
N LEU A 99 -3.86 -10.06 5.34
CA LEU A 99 -5.07 -10.61 5.95
C LEU A 99 -5.00 -12.13 6.08
N HIS A 100 -5.28 -12.63 7.26
CA HIS A 100 -5.65 -14.02 7.49
C HIS A 100 -7.17 -14.07 7.56
N ILE A 101 -7.79 -14.82 6.66
CA ILE A 101 -9.24 -14.90 6.48
C ILE A 101 -9.68 -16.29 6.91
N GLU A 102 -10.66 -16.38 7.79
CA GLU A 102 -11.22 -17.64 8.29
C GLU A 102 -12.74 -17.63 8.10
N ASN A 103 -13.28 -18.66 7.46
CA ASN A 103 -14.72 -18.87 7.35
C ASN A 103 -15.24 -19.63 8.58
N LYS A 104 -15.96 -18.94 9.47
CA LYS A 104 -16.68 -19.56 10.59
C LYS A 104 -18.16 -19.56 10.27
N ASN A 105 -18.71 -20.74 9.99
CA ASN A 105 -20.15 -20.92 9.80
C ASN A 105 -20.78 -19.94 8.78
N ARG A 106 -20.12 -19.72 7.63
CA ARG A 106 -20.55 -18.81 6.53
C ARG A 106 -20.29 -17.33 6.77
N GLU A 107 -19.62 -16.97 7.87
CA GLU A 107 -19.15 -15.62 8.12
C GLU A 107 -17.62 -15.57 8.00
N LEU A 108 -17.11 -14.53 7.32
CA LEU A 108 -15.68 -14.33 7.17
C LEU A 108 -15.15 -13.48 8.33
N PHE A 109 -14.25 -14.07 9.09
CA PHE A 109 -13.48 -13.39 10.13
C PHE A 109 -12.09 -13.10 9.59
N THR A 110 -11.58 -11.91 9.88
CA THR A 110 -10.25 -11.50 9.44
C THR A 110 -9.37 -11.17 10.64
N THR A 111 -8.09 -11.48 10.52
CA THR A 111 -7.02 -11.07 11.44
C THR A 111 -5.79 -10.64 10.61
N ILE A 112 -4.77 -10.11 11.26
CA ILE A 112 -3.53 -9.74 10.57
C ILE A 112 -2.71 -10.99 10.27
N TYR A 113 -2.37 -11.17 9.00
CA TYR A 113 -1.41 -12.17 8.56
C TYR A 113 0.00 -11.59 8.55
N GLN A 114 0.96 -12.40 8.99
CA GLN A 114 2.38 -12.12 8.90
C GLN A 114 3.06 -13.35 8.30
N LYS A 115 3.90 -13.16 7.29
CA LYS A 115 4.67 -14.27 6.70
C LYS A 115 5.54 -14.93 7.77
N PRO A 116 5.86 -16.23 7.67
CA PRO A 116 6.74 -16.90 8.63
C PRO A 116 8.12 -16.24 8.79
N SER A 117 8.59 -15.54 7.75
CA SER A 117 9.84 -14.77 7.76
C SER A 117 9.69 -13.34 8.34
N TYR A 118 8.52 -13.00 8.87
CA TYR A 118 8.27 -11.68 9.45
C TYR A 118 9.11 -11.52 10.72
N GLU A 119 9.85 -10.42 10.76
CA GLU A 119 10.54 -9.97 11.97
C GLU A 119 9.82 -8.73 12.51
N PRO A 120 9.68 -8.59 13.84
CA PRO A 120 9.09 -7.41 14.47
C PRO A 120 10.05 -6.21 14.42
N TYR A 121 10.70 -5.98 13.28
CA TYR A 121 11.62 -4.88 13.05
C TYR A 121 10.88 -3.69 12.46
N TYR A 122 10.91 -2.58 13.21
CA TYR A 122 10.44 -1.29 12.75
C TYR A 122 11.59 -0.30 12.81
N LEU A 123 11.41 0.87 12.22
CA LEU A 123 12.40 1.93 12.31
C LEU A 123 12.75 2.20 13.80
N PRO A 124 13.99 1.95 14.25
CA PRO A 124 14.34 2.08 15.65
C PRO A 124 14.13 3.51 16.15
N PHE A 125 13.65 3.66 17.38
CA PHE A 125 13.35 4.98 17.92
C PHE A 125 14.59 5.87 18.07
N ASN A 126 15.76 5.29 18.27
CA ASN A 126 17.05 6.00 18.36
C ASN A 126 17.67 6.33 16.99
N SER A 127 17.07 5.90 15.88
CA SER A 127 17.58 6.24 14.55
C SER A 127 17.45 7.74 14.25
N ILE A 128 18.32 8.27 13.38
CA ILE A 128 18.34 9.69 12.96
C ILE A 128 17.26 9.95 11.89
N HIS A 129 16.01 9.67 12.25
CA HIS A 129 14.84 9.95 11.42
C HIS A 129 13.92 10.95 12.11
N PRO A 130 13.23 11.82 11.34
CA PRO A 130 12.25 12.74 11.88
C PRO A 130 11.20 12.05 12.75
N LEU A 131 10.83 12.70 13.86
CA LEU A 131 9.88 12.15 14.82
C LEU A 131 8.50 11.84 14.21
N HIS A 132 8.08 12.60 13.19
CA HIS A 132 6.79 12.36 12.52
C HIS A 132 6.74 10.97 11.85
N MET A 133 7.87 10.45 11.32
CA MET A 133 7.91 9.11 10.74
C MET A 133 7.69 8.03 11.82
N LYS A 134 8.35 8.18 12.96
CA LYS A 134 8.19 7.28 14.13
C LYS A 134 6.76 7.32 14.68
N LYS A 135 6.15 8.52 14.74
CA LYS A 135 4.72 8.68 15.10
C LYS A 135 3.77 8.00 14.10
N ASN A 136 4.10 8.07 12.81
CA ASN A 136 3.28 7.50 11.74
C ASN A 136 3.33 5.97 11.72
N ILE A 137 4.47 5.35 12.07
CA ILE A 137 4.57 3.89 12.20
C ILE A 137 3.52 3.35 13.18
N ILE A 138 3.43 3.94 14.36
CA ILE A 138 2.43 3.55 15.36
C ILE A 138 1.01 3.77 14.82
N PHE A 139 0.79 4.90 14.16
CA PHE A 139 -0.52 5.23 13.60
C PHE A 139 -0.98 4.21 12.55
N THR A 140 -0.12 3.88 11.58
CA THR A 140 -0.48 2.97 10.49
C THR A 140 -0.68 1.55 10.98
N LEU A 141 0.16 1.07 11.90
CA LEU A 141 0.06 -0.29 12.43
C LEU A 141 -1.19 -0.48 13.29
N LEU A 142 -1.52 0.48 14.15
CA LEU A 142 -2.74 0.39 14.96
C LEU A 142 -4.01 0.58 14.11
N LEU A 143 -3.98 1.47 13.12
CA LEU A 143 -5.07 1.61 12.15
C LEU A 143 -5.27 0.30 11.36
N ARG A 144 -4.19 -0.38 10.97
CA ARG A 144 -4.24 -1.70 10.33
C ARG A 144 -4.93 -2.72 11.25
N ALA A 145 -4.54 -2.78 12.53
CA ALA A 145 -5.18 -3.68 13.51
C ALA A 145 -6.68 -3.41 13.65
N LEU A 146 -7.08 -2.14 13.75
CA LEU A 146 -8.49 -1.74 13.83
C LEU A 146 -9.30 -2.13 12.59
N ARG A 147 -8.71 -2.04 11.39
CA ARG A 147 -9.37 -2.41 10.14
C ARG A 147 -9.43 -3.92 9.94
N TYR A 148 -8.36 -4.64 10.25
CA TYR A 148 -8.19 -6.03 9.82
C TYR A 148 -8.73 -7.03 10.83
N CYS A 149 -8.70 -6.75 12.13
CA CYS A 149 -9.21 -7.69 13.14
C CYS A 149 -10.75 -7.63 13.21
N SER A 150 -11.45 -8.73 12.97
CA SER A 150 -12.93 -8.73 13.04
C SER A 150 -13.47 -8.66 14.46
N THR A 151 -12.72 -9.15 15.46
CA THR A 151 -13.17 -9.20 16.85
C THR A 151 -12.31 -8.32 17.74
N PHE A 152 -12.90 -7.87 18.85
CA PHE A 152 -12.19 -7.05 19.83
C PHE A 152 -11.02 -7.81 20.46
N GLN A 153 -11.17 -9.12 20.70
CA GLN A 153 -10.10 -9.94 21.27
C GLN A 153 -8.89 -10.03 20.34
N GLU A 154 -9.10 -10.23 19.03
CA GLU A 154 -8.00 -10.28 18.07
C GLU A 154 -7.31 -8.93 17.91
N TYR A 155 -8.08 -7.83 17.97
CA TYR A 155 -7.50 -6.50 18.03
C TYR A 155 -6.63 -6.29 19.27
N LEU A 156 -7.06 -6.75 20.45
CA LEU A 156 -6.25 -6.66 21.67
C LEU A 156 -4.97 -7.48 21.56
N ASN A 157 -5.06 -8.71 21.04
CA ASN A 157 -3.92 -9.58 20.81
C ASN A 157 -2.89 -8.89 19.89
N GLU A 158 -3.34 -8.32 18.77
CA GLU A 158 -2.45 -7.60 17.85
C GLU A 158 -1.90 -6.31 18.47
N ARG A 159 -2.71 -5.56 19.22
CA ARG A 159 -2.25 -4.34 19.90
C ARG A 159 -1.11 -4.64 20.88
N GLU A 160 -1.19 -5.74 21.61
CA GLU A 160 -0.12 -6.16 22.52
C GLU A 160 1.13 -6.66 21.75
N ARG A 161 0.95 -7.44 20.68
CA ARG A 161 2.07 -7.81 19.77
C ARG A 161 2.79 -6.57 19.23
N LEU A 162 2.02 -5.57 18.79
CA LEU A 162 2.54 -4.29 18.31
C LEU A 162 3.31 -3.54 19.40
N ARG A 163 2.77 -3.47 20.63
CA ARG A 163 3.48 -2.85 21.75
C ARG A 163 4.81 -3.53 22.01
N VAL A 164 4.84 -4.87 22.07
CA VAL A 164 6.08 -5.64 22.26
C VAL A 164 7.09 -5.33 21.15
N ALA A 165 6.66 -5.36 19.89
CA ALA A 165 7.52 -5.03 18.75
C ALA A 165 8.07 -3.59 18.84
N LEU A 166 7.26 -2.60 19.21
CA LEU A 166 7.72 -1.21 19.39
C LEU A 166 8.74 -1.08 20.53
N LEU A 167 8.53 -1.77 21.66
CA LEU A 167 9.47 -1.79 22.77
C LEU A 167 10.81 -2.43 22.37
N LEU A 168 10.79 -3.52 21.59
CA LEU A 168 11.99 -4.14 21.02
C LEU A 168 12.76 -3.16 20.13
N ASN A 169 12.05 -2.30 19.39
CA ASN A 169 12.61 -1.21 18.58
C ASN A 169 12.89 0.08 19.38
N LYS A 170 12.99 -0.01 20.71
CA LYS A 170 13.38 1.06 21.64
C LYS A 170 12.42 2.25 21.72
N TYR A 171 11.16 2.09 21.34
CA TYR A 171 10.16 3.14 21.56
C TYR A 171 9.88 3.29 23.06
N PRO A 172 9.91 4.52 23.63
CA PRO A 172 9.59 4.73 25.03
C PRO A 172 8.15 4.33 25.33
N ASN A 173 7.91 3.62 26.45
CA ASN A 173 6.57 3.12 26.79
C ASN A 173 5.51 4.24 26.85
N LYS A 174 5.83 5.35 27.53
CA LYS A 174 4.95 6.53 27.61
C LYS A 174 4.60 7.09 26.22
N PHE A 175 5.57 7.10 25.30
CA PHE A 175 5.33 7.53 23.92
C PHE A 175 4.39 6.58 23.19
N ILE A 176 4.51 5.26 23.38
CA ILE A 176 3.58 4.28 22.80
C ILE A 176 2.15 4.54 23.30
N ASP A 177 1.97 4.73 24.60
CA ASP A 177 0.66 4.95 25.22
C ASP A 177 -0.03 6.21 24.71
N GLU A 178 0.69 7.34 24.73
CA GLU A 178 0.21 8.61 24.18
C GLU A 178 -0.17 8.47 22.70
N ARG A 179 0.61 7.71 21.93
CA ARG A 179 0.34 7.51 20.50
C ARG A 179 -0.84 6.58 20.25
N PHE A 180 -1.04 5.53 21.05
CA PHE A 180 -2.21 4.67 20.96
C PHE A 180 -3.50 5.46 21.23
N ILE A 181 -3.52 6.29 22.28
CA ILE A 181 -4.66 7.17 22.59
C ILE A 181 -4.92 8.14 21.44
N TYR A 182 -3.88 8.82 20.96
CA TYR A 182 -3.99 9.77 19.86
C TYR A 182 -4.59 9.15 18.59
N VAL A 183 -4.25 7.89 18.27
CA VAL A 183 -4.82 7.21 17.09
C VAL A 183 -6.33 7.06 17.23
N LEU A 184 -6.81 6.63 18.39
CA LEU A 184 -8.23 6.48 18.66
C LEU A 184 -8.96 7.83 18.58
N GLU A 185 -8.40 8.87 19.20
CA GLU A 185 -8.92 10.24 19.11
C GLU A 185 -8.99 10.73 17.66
N LYS A 186 -7.95 10.47 16.85
CA LYS A 186 -7.94 10.84 15.43
C LYS A 186 -8.95 10.10 14.57
N LEU A 187 -9.41 8.94 15.04
CA LEU A 187 -10.48 8.16 14.40
C LEU A 187 -11.86 8.49 15.00
N ASN A 188 -11.96 9.56 15.80
CA ASN A 188 -13.18 9.97 16.50
C ASN A 188 -13.73 8.87 17.43
N ILE A 189 -12.84 8.15 18.11
CA ILE A 189 -13.16 7.15 19.13
C ILE A 189 -12.78 7.75 20.48
N GLU A 190 -13.75 8.42 21.11
CA GLU A 190 -13.57 9.07 22.41
C GLU A 190 -13.76 8.11 23.59
N GLN A 191 -14.51 7.03 23.38
CA GLN A 191 -14.78 6.01 24.40
C GLN A 191 -13.76 4.86 24.28
N PHE A 192 -13.51 4.17 25.40
CA PHE A 192 -12.70 2.96 25.37
C PHE A 192 -13.37 1.89 24.49
N LEU A 193 -12.57 1.22 23.66
CA LEU A 193 -13.02 0.08 22.91
C LEU A 193 -13.31 -1.09 23.86
N THR A 194 -14.45 -1.72 23.65
CA THR A 194 -14.96 -2.88 24.38
C THR A 194 -15.54 -3.88 23.40
N SER A 195 -15.78 -5.12 23.83
CA SER A 195 -16.44 -6.13 22.99
C SER A 195 -17.78 -5.66 22.40
N ASN A 196 -18.49 -4.76 23.09
CA ASN A 196 -19.82 -4.30 22.69
C ASN A 196 -19.80 -3.19 21.63
N ASN A 197 -18.82 -2.27 21.67
CA ASN A 197 -18.77 -1.12 20.76
C ASN A 197 -17.76 -1.30 19.60
N TYR A 198 -16.86 -2.28 19.70
CA TYR A 198 -15.76 -2.46 18.76
C TYR A 198 -16.23 -2.63 17.30
N ALA A 199 -17.20 -3.52 17.07
CA ALA A 199 -17.69 -3.81 15.73
C ALA A 199 -18.24 -2.55 15.02
N GLN A 200 -18.98 -1.72 15.75
CA GLN A 200 -19.54 -0.47 15.23
C GLN A 200 -18.44 0.53 14.86
N HIS A 201 -17.43 0.71 15.73
CA HIS A 201 -16.31 1.62 15.45
C HIS A 201 -15.45 1.11 14.29
N ARG A 202 -15.16 -0.19 14.26
CA ARG A 202 -14.45 -0.82 13.15
C ARG A 202 -15.16 -0.60 11.82
N GLN A 203 -16.48 -0.82 11.78
CA GLN A 203 -17.27 -0.64 10.57
C GLN A 203 -17.18 0.82 10.07
N LYS A 204 -17.29 1.81 10.96
CA LYS A 204 -17.08 3.23 10.63
C LYS A 204 -15.69 3.52 10.06
N ILE A 205 -14.65 2.84 10.56
CA ILE A 205 -13.27 3.00 10.05
C ILE A 205 -13.11 2.36 8.66
N ILE A 206 -13.79 1.25 8.40
CA ILE A 206 -13.77 0.58 7.09
C ILE A 206 -14.53 1.42 6.06
N ASP A 207 -15.70 1.90 6.44
CA ASP A 207 -16.59 2.71 5.58
C ASP A 207 -16.09 4.15 5.42
N SER A 208 -15.06 4.55 6.15
CA SER A 208 -14.48 5.89 6.03
C SER A 208 -14.07 6.13 4.57
N GLN A 209 -14.65 7.15 3.96
CA GLN A 209 -14.37 7.47 2.56
C GLN A 209 -12.88 7.73 2.38
N ILE A 210 -12.31 7.08 1.36
CA ILE A 210 -10.98 7.46 0.87
C ILE A 210 -11.14 8.90 0.39
N LYS A 211 -10.41 9.85 0.98
CA LYS A 211 -10.37 11.22 0.47
C LYS A 211 -9.86 11.16 -0.97
N GLU A 212 -10.77 11.27 -1.93
CA GLU A 212 -10.38 11.45 -3.32
C GLU A 212 -9.55 12.72 -3.39
N LYS A 213 -8.36 12.62 -3.97
CA LYS A 213 -7.60 13.82 -4.29
C LYS A 213 -8.44 14.60 -5.29
N VAL A 214 -8.78 15.84 -4.96
CA VAL A 214 -9.47 16.73 -5.89
C VAL A 214 -8.70 16.68 -7.22
N PRO A 215 -9.36 16.34 -8.34
CA PRO A 215 -8.70 16.26 -9.63
C PRO A 215 -8.10 17.63 -9.93
N ILE A 216 -6.81 17.64 -10.24
CA ILE A 216 -6.12 18.88 -10.57
C ILE A 216 -6.51 19.26 -11.99
N ASP A 217 -7.10 20.44 -12.16
CA ASP A 217 -7.33 21.03 -13.47
C ASP A 217 -6.00 21.58 -14.02
N PHE A 218 -5.31 20.77 -14.82
CA PHE A 218 -4.05 21.15 -15.46
C PHE A 218 -4.20 22.30 -16.48
N GLY A 219 -5.43 22.69 -16.85
CA GLY A 219 -5.69 23.89 -17.63
C GLY A 219 -5.64 25.19 -16.81
N LYS A 220 -5.78 25.10 -15.48
CA LYS A 220 -5.82 26.24 -14.56
C LYS A 220 -4.75 26.19 -13.47
N ILE A 221 -4.06 25.07 -13.31
CA ILE A 221 -3.07 24.85 -12.25
C ILE A 221 -1.76 24.38 -12.87
N VAL A 222 -0.70 25.13 -12.62
CA VAL A 222 0.67 24.75 -12.99
C VAL A 222 1.43 24.33 -11.73
N PHE A 223 2.00 23.12 -11.74
CA PHE A 223 2.93 22.69 -10.71
C PHE A 223 4.31 23.23 -10.99
N VAL A 224 4.77 24.14 -10.13
CA VAL A 224 6.14 24.63 -10.19
C VAL A 224 6.96 23.84 -9.19
N HIS A 225 7.80 22.94 -9.72
CA HIS A 225 8.69 22.13 -8.90
C HIS A 225 10.02 22.85 -8.67
N PHE A 226 10.36 23.07 -7.41
CA PHE A 226 11.69 23.55 -7.02
C PHE A 226 12.47 22.47 -6.28
N THR A 227 13.78 22.51 -6.46
CA THR A 227 14.74 21.77 -5.64
C THR A 227 14.82 22.46 -4.28
N TYR A 228 14.52 21.74 -3.19
CA TYR A 228 14.60 22.31 -1.86
C TYR A 228 16.05 22.63 -1.48
N CYS A 229 16.35 23.91 -1.23
CA CYS A 229 17.61 24.39 -0.65
C CYS A 229 17.33 25.00 0.73
N SER A 230 18.26 24.86 1.68
CA SER A 230 18.11 25.37 3.07
C SER A 230 17.74 26.85 3.16
N ASN A 231 18.14 27.65 2.17
CA ASN A 231 17.88 29.09 2.10
C ASN A 231 16.45 29.42 1.62
N MET A 232 15.66 28.42 1.19
CA MET A 232 14.29 28.59 0.67
C MET A 232 13.20 28.44 1.74
N ARG A 233 13.56 28.41 3.04
CA ARG A 233 12.59 28.24 4.14
C ARG A 233 11.44 29.26 4.11
N THR A 234 11.69 30.47 3.62
CA THR A 234 10.70 31.55 3.49
C THR A 234 10.12 31.69 2.08
N PHE A 235 10.61 30.90 1.11
CA PHE A 235 10.23 31.02 -0.30
C PHE A 235 8.76 30.71 -0.52
N SER A 236 8.21 29.69 0.14
CA SER A 236 6.77 29.37 0.02
C SER A 236 5.89 30.54 0.45
N GLY A 237 6.32 31.34 1.44
CA GLY A 237 5.60 32.54 1.89
C GLY A 237 5.71 33.73 0.94
N LYS A 238 6.74 33.78 0.08
CA LYS A 238 6.97 34.85 -0.90
C LYS A 238 6.58 34.47 -2.34
N PHE A 239 6.37 33.19 -2.60
CA PHE A 239 6.17 32.64 -3.94
C PHE A 239 5.00 33.29 -4.68
N HIS A 240 3.84 33.38 -4.05
CA HIS A 240 2.67 33.99 -4.69
C HIS A 240 2.82 35.50 -4.91
N ALA A 241 3.56 36.19 -4.03
CA ALA A 241 3.87 37.61 -4.24
C ALA A 241 4.77 37.82 -5.46
N LEU A 242 5.85 37.02 -5.58
CA LEU A 242 6.73 37.03 -6.75
C LEU A 242 5.99 36.61 -8.02
N TRP A 243 5.14 35.58 -7.95
CA TRP A 243 4.36 35.17 -9.12
C TRP A 243 3.47 36.30 -9.63
N ASN A 244 2.78 37.00 -8.74
CA ASN A 244 1.94 38.13 -9.12
C ASN A 244 2.76 39.31 -9.65
N GLU A 245 3.95 39.58 -9.07
CA GLU A 245 4.85 40.64 -9.54
C GLU A 245 5.32 40.42 -10.99
N TYR A 246 5.73 39.20 -11.34
CA TYR A 246 6.32 38.91 -12.65
C TYR A 246 5.32 38.42 -13.69
N PHE A 247 4.21 37.80 -13.27
CA PHE A 247 3.24 37.16 -14.17
C PHE A 247 1.82 37.73 -14.05
N GLY A 248 1.57 38.72 -13.20
CA GLY A 248 0.23 39.29 -12.99
C GLY A 248 -0.39 39.95 -14.23
N GLU A 249 0.43 40.48 -15.14
CA GLU A 249 0.00 41.05 -16.42
C GLU A 249 0.18 40.08 -17.61
N SER A 250 0.62 38.85 -17.34
CA SER A 250 0.85 37.84 -18.37
C SER A 250 -0.46 37.15 -18.79
N PRO A 251 -0.56 36.56 -20.00
CA PRO A 251 -1.70 35.72 -20.41
C PRO A 251 -1.96 34.50 -19.51
N ILE A 252 -1.06 34.19 -18.59
CA ILE A 252 -1.15 33.10 -17.62
C ILE A 252 -1.57 33.58 -16.22
N ASN A 253 -2.02 34.82 -16.06
CA ASN A 253 -2.44 35.37 -14.77
C ASN A 253 -3.63 34.63 -14.12
N ASP A 254 -4.48 34.01 -14.95
CA ASP A 254 -5.59 33.16 -14.49
C ASP A 254 -5.15 31.77 -14.01
N ILE A 255 -3.87 31.41 -14.22
CA ILE A 255 -3.30 30.14 -13.77
C ILE A 255 -2.82 30.27 -12.33
N ILE A 256 -3.31 29.39 -11.46
CA ILE A 256 -2.88 29.31 -10.06
C ILE A 256 -1.61 28.44 -9.98
N PRO A 257 -0.44 29.03 -9.66
CA PRO A 257 0.77 28.25 -9.50
C PRO A 257 0.72 27.50 -8.16
N THR A 258 0.91 26.18 -8.19
CA THR A 258 1.05 25.39 -6.98
C THR A 258 2.51 25.02 -6.79
N LEU A 259 3.08 25.46 -5.67
CA LEU A 259 4.47 25.14 -5.33
C LEU A 259 4.58 23.67 -4.93
N GLY A 260 5.26 22.87 -5.74
CA GLY A 260 5.66 21.51 -5.40
C GLY A 260 7.11 21.48 -4.98
N THR A 261 7.44 20.87 -3.84
CA THR A 261 8.84 20.58 -3.52
C THR A 261 9.19 19.22 -4.11
N ARG A 262 10.25 19.16 -4.93
CA ARG A 262 10.92 17.88 -5.20
C ARG A 262 11.99 17.73 -4.12
N ASN A 263 11.83 16.71 -3.28
CA ASN A 263 12.98 16.16 -2.57
C ASN A 263 13.85 15.50 -3.63
N VAL A 264 14.70 16.29 -4.29
CA VAL A 264 15.81 15.74 -5.06
C VAL A 264 16.69 15.10 -4.00
N ASN A 265 16.86 13.78 -4.06
CA ASN A 265 17.86 13.06 -3.29
C ASN A 265 19.11 13.93 -3.18
N ASN A 266 19.43 14.35 -1.96
CA ASN A 266 20.36 15.45 -1.68
C ASN A 266 21.56 15.38 -2.62
N LEU A 267 21.82 16.45 -3.38
CA LEU A 267 22.97 16.58 -4.28
C LEU A 267 24.30 16.23 -3.57
N GLN A 268 24.34 16.41 -2.24
CA GLN A 268 25.42 15.99 -1.35
C GLN A 268 25.75 14.48 -1.44
N GLN A 269 24.77 13.59 -1.63
CA GLN A 269 25.02 12.15 -1.82
C GLN A 269 25.56 11.80 -3.21
N ARG A 270 25.20 12.58 -4.25
CA ARG A 270 25.79 12.42 -5.59
C ARG A 270 27.24 12.93 -5.65
N LEU A 271 27.59 13.95 -4.87
CA LEU A 271 28.94 14.54 -4.81
C LEU A 271 29.91 13.78 -3.89
N MET A 272 29.41 12.95 -2.96
CA MET A 272 30.25 12.13 -2.06
C MET A 272 30.83 10.88 -2.73
N HIS A 273 30.40 10.53 -3.95
CA HIS A 273 30.95 9.40 -4.74
C HIS A 273 31.98 9.81 -5.80
N THR A 274 32.38 11.09 -5.88
CA THR A 274 33.55 11.51 -6.67
C THR A 274 34.74 11.76 -5.76
N ARG A 275 35.23 10.71 -5.09
CA ARG A 275 36.64 10.63 -4.72
C ARG A 275 37.24 9.51 -5.57
N SER A 276 37.92 9.93 -6.64
CA SER A 276 39.00 9.16 -7.23
C SER A 276 40.00 8.82 -6.12
N VAL A 277 40.15 7.53 -5.84
CA VAL A 277 41.31 7.02 -5.14
C VAL A 277 42.30 6.64 -6.24
N ASP A 278 43.11 7.62 -6.63
CA ASP A 278 44.46 7.38 -7.12
C ASP A 278 45.38 7.94 -6.03
N ILE A 279 45.99 7.02 -5.27
CA ILE A 279 47.42 6.84 -4.99
C ILE A 279 47.54 5.44 -4.39
#